data_AF-A0A536NGK1-F1
#
_entry.id   AF-A0A536NGK1-F1
#
_cell.length_a   1.000
_cell.length_b   1.000
_cell.length_c   1.000
_cell.angle_alpha   90.00
_cell.angle_beta   90.00
_cell.angle_gamma   90.00
#
_symmetry.space_group_name_H-M   'P 1'
#
loop_
_entity.id
_entity.type
_entity.pdbx_description
1 polymer ?
#
loop_
_entity_poly.entity_id
_entity_poly.type
_entity_poly.pdbx_seq_one_letter_code
_entity_poly.pdbx_strand_id
1 'polypeptide(L)'
;MARPGTPGPGLGELFVTAIPSSQSHGFLFADLRDYSHFVEAHGDHAAAELLTAYRALVRGAVEQFAGAEIRTEGDSFYVVFGSASSAVRCGVAILEAAAQANRVADGQPIAVGVGVHAGETAETDEGFVGSAVNIAARICTQARAGQLLVSDTVRSLTRTMLPYGFTPVGTRKLKGIAEPIALYRVEVDGRAAVSPSLVGRARRLAGPRLAAAAIVVVAIAIGLVGQAALSSGSQRPSASPSSSTSAVAGASVSPVANLYPNVAERDLLSRLPESVQGPGGGNCGRAGVTEAAPAASASIRCQLDPLSDAEYVVYDQFPEKASLDTFFLGIQHQFSLAQGDCEKQASAWQLWDAAGFSGRLLCYREGASGSRVAWTYDGAHILARAGRGDEAASKLFTWWRETAVLMLR
;
A
#
# COMPACT_ATOMS: atom_id res chain seq x y z
N MET A 1 64.98 6.54 -36.03
CA MET A 1 64.19 7.15 -34.93
C MET A 1 62.82 7.50 -35.49
N ALA A 2 61.83 6.64 -35.28
CA ALA A 2 60.44 6.84 -35.68
C ALA A 2 59.60 7.07 -34.41
N ARG A 3 58.77 8.12 -34.40
CA ARG A 3 57.85 8.47 -33.31
C ARG A 3 56.63 7.53 -33.33
N PRO A 4 56.10 7.09 -32.18
CA PRO A 4 54.85 6.33 -32.14
C PRO A 4 53.64 7.28 -32.28
N GLY A 5 52.65 6.83 -33.05
CA GLY A 5 51.39 7.53 -33.30
C GLY A 5 50.44 7.51 -32.11
N THR A 6 49.62 8.55 -32.00
CA THR A 6 48.48 8.68 -31.08
C THR A 6 47.32 7.78 -31.53
N PRO A 7 46.64 7.06 -30.61
CA PRO A 7 45.39 6.39 -30.94
C PRO A 7 44.23 7.40 -30.94
N GLY A 8 43.35 7.32 -31.95
CA GLY A 8 42.12 8.10 -32.04
C GLY A 8 41.04 7.65 -31.07
N PRO A 9 39.97 8.45 -30.85
CA PRO A 9 38.93 8.14 -29.88
C PRO A 9 38.05 6.99 -30.38
N GLY A 10 37.99 5.91 -29.59
CA GLY A 10 37.12 4.77 -29.82
C GLY A 10 35.65 5.11 -29.57
N LEU A 11 34.79 4.59 -30.45
CA LEU A 11 33.34 4.67 -30.41
C LEU A 11 32.77 3.92 -29.20
N GLY A 12 31.96 4.63 -28.40
CA GLY A 12 30.69 4.15 -27.87
C GLY A 12 30.68 2.99 -26.87
N GLU A 13 30.96 3.27 -25.60
CA GLU A 13 30.34 2.51 -24.50
C GLU A 13 28.98 3.14 -24.19
N LEU A 14 27.91 2.47 -24.63
CA LEU A 14 26.57 2.71 -24.09
C LEU A 14 26.58 2.25 -22.64
N PHE A 15 26.75 3.19 -21.72
CA PHE A 15 26.50 2.96 -20.31
C PHE A 15 25.04 2.55 -20.13
N VAL A 16 24.81 1.26 -19.91
CA VAL A 16 23.56 0.78 -19.30
C VAL A 16 23.66 1.17 -17.83
N THR A 17 23.24 2.39 -17.52
CA THR A 17 23.03 2.82 -16.13
C THR A 17 22.06 1.81 -15.51
N ALA A 18 22.45 1.19 -14.40
CA ALA A 18 21.56 0.30 -13.66
C ALA A 18 20.26 1.05 -13.38
N ILE A 19 19.14 0.54 -13.91
CA ILE A 19 17.82 1.13 -13.64
C ILE A 19 17.53 0.83 -12.17
N PRO A 20 17.37 1.86 -11.30
CA PRO A 20 16.98 1.63 -9.92
C PRO A 20 15.65 0.89 -9.89
N SER A 21 15.44 0.03 -8.88
CA SER A 21 14.21 -0.76 -8.78
C SER A 21 12.97 0.15 -8.79
N SER A 22 12.25 0.19 -9.90
CA SER A 22 11.01 0.93 -10.07
C SER A 22 9.83 0.00 -9.77
N GLN A 23 8.96 0.40 -8.85
CA GLN A 23 7.66 -0.25 -8.65
C GLN A 23 6.57 0.55 -9.37
N SER A 24 5.63 -0.16 -9.98
CA SER A 24 4.46 0.45 -10.60
C SER A 24 3.32 0.56 -9.61
N HIS A 25 2.76 1.75 -9.48
CA HIS A 25 1.62 2.02 -8.60
C HIS A 25 0.42 2.57 -9.38
N GLY A 26 -0.77 2.47 -8.76
CA GLY A 26 -1.96 3.20 -9.18
C GLY A 26 -2.06 4.53 -8.43
N PHE A 27 -2.27 5.63 -9.14
CA PHE A 27 -2.39 6.97 -8.57
C PHE A 27 -3.79 7.49 -8.83
N LEU A 28 -4.48 7.90 -7.77
CA LEU A 28 -5.80 8.51 -7.83
C LEU A 28 -5.71 9.94 -7.30
N PHE A 29 -6.34 10.84 -8.04
CA PHE A 29 -6.66 12.17 -7.56
C PHE A 29 -8.17 12.34 -7.56
N ALA A 30 -8.72 12.86 -6.47
CA ALA A 30 -10.13 13.21 -6.34
C ALA A 30 -10.23 14.66 -5.87
N ASP A 31 -11.15 15.41 -6.47
CA ASP A 31 -11.25 16.84 -6.22
C ASP A 31 -12.71 17.28 -6.30
N LEU A 32 -13.11 18.17 -5.39
CA LEU A 32 -14.47 18.69 -5.37
C LEU A 32 -14.63 19.74 -6.49
N ARG A 33 -15.81 19.81 -7.08
CA ARG A 33 -16.13 20.73 -8.18
C ARG A 33 -16.96 21.88 -7.63
N ASP A 34 -16.65 23.07 -8.12
CA ASP A 34 -17.32 24.31 -7.77
C ASP A 34 -17.30 24.65 -6.26
N TYR A 35 -16.35 24.11 -5.49
CA TYR A 35 -16.24 24.34 -4.05
C TYR A 35 -16.06 25.83 -3.71
N SER A 36 -15.21 26.57 -4.43
CA SER A 36 -15.02 28.00 -4.18
C SER A 36 -16.31 28.80 -4.36
N HIS A 37 -17.08 28.51 -5.41
CA HIS A 37 -18.38 29.14 -5.63
C HIS A 37 -19.40 28.74 -4.55
N PHE A 38 -19.31 27.51 -4.03
CA PHE A 38 -20.13 27.09 -2.90
C PHE A 38 -19.86 27.90 -1.64
N VAL A 39 -18.58 28.16 -1.32
CA VAL A 39 -18.18 29.00 -0.19
C VAL A 39 -18.74 30.42 -0.34
N GLU A 40 -18.63 31.02 -1.51
CA GLU A 40 -19.16 32.37 -1.78
C GLU A 40 -20.69 32.44 -1.61
N ALA A 41 -21.42 31.40 -2.02
CA ALA A 41 -22.88 31.38 -1.98
C ALA A 41 -23.47 31.01 -0.61
N HIS A 42 -22.77 30.19 0.20
CA HIS A 42 -23.33 29.62 1.44
C HIS A 42 -22.54 29.94 2.71
N GLY A 43 -21.39 30.60 2.56
CA GLY A 43 -20.50 30.98 3.66
C GLY A 43 -19.65 29.83 4.20
N ASP A 44 -18.68 30.20 5.04
CA ASP A 44 -17.61 29.31 5.50
C ASP A 44 -18.10 28.12 6.34
N HIS A 45 -19.18 28.28 7.10
CA HIS A 45 -19.69 27.22 7.96
C HIS A 45 -20.27 26.05 7.14
N ALA A 46 -21.15 26.35 6.18
CA ALA A 46 -21.70 25.34 5.28
C ALA A 46 -20.60 24.70 4.43
N ALA A 47 -19.61 25.49 4.00
CA ALA A 47 -18.44 24.99 3.27
C ALA A 47 -17.62 23.99 4.10
N ALA A 48 -17.40 24.28 5.39
CA ALA A 48 -16.69 23.38 6.29
C ALA A 48 -17.44 22.05 6.52
N GLU A 49 -18.77 22.10 6.64
CA GLU A 49 -19.61 20.89 6.74
C GLU A 49 -19.55 20.04 5.47
N LEU A 50 -19.70 20.67 4.29
CA LEU A 50 -19.57 19.99 3.00
C LEU A 50 -18.19 19.33 2.85
N LEU A 51 -17.13 20.06 3.18
CA LEU A 51 -15.77 19.56 3.11
C LEU A 51 -15.54 18.40 4.08
N THR A 52 -16.12 18.46 5.28
CA THR A 52 -16.05 17.37 6.26
C THR A 52 -16.75 16.12 5.77
N ALA A 53 -17.96 16.25 5.23
CA ALA A 53 -18.73 15.13 4.67
C ALA A 53 -18.00 14.51 3.47
N TYR A 54 -17.50 15.34 2.55
CA TYR A 54 -16.73 14.90 1.39
C TYR A 54 -15.44 14.17 1.80
N ARG A 55 -14.67 14.70 2.75
CA ARG A 55 -13.44 14.06 3.21
C ARG A 55 -13.70 12.71 3.87
N ALA A 56 -14.73 12.62 4.71
CA ALA A 56 -15.12 11.36 5.34
C ALA A 56 -15.50 10.30 4.29
N LEU A 57 -16.24 10.72 3.27
CA LEU A 57 -16.65 9.87 2.16
C LEU A 57 -15.46 9.35 1.34
N VAL A 58 -14.57 10.24 0.92
CA VAL A 58 -13.38 9.86 0.16
C VAL A 58 -12.51 8.91 0.99
N ARG A 59 -12.26 9.23 2.26
CA ARG A 59 -11.46 8.37 3.15
C ARG A 59 -12.07 7.00 3.35
N GLY A 60 -13.39 6.90 3.50
CA GLY A 60 -14.08 5.61 3.57
C GLY A 60 -13.89 4.76 2.32
N ALA A 61 -13.94 5.36 1.13
CA ALA A 61 -13.65 4.64 -0.12
C ALA A 61 -12.16 4.27 -0.23
N VAL A 62 -11.25 5.18 0.10
CA VAL A 62 -9.80 4.92 0.10
C VAL A 62 -9.46 3.73 1.01
N GLU A 63 -10.02 3.71 2.22
CA GLU A 63 -9.94 2.61 3.18
C GLU A 63 -10.50 1.30 2.59
N GLN A 64 -11.70 1.34 1.98
CA GLN A 64 -12.35 0.16 1.40
C GLN A 64 -11.49 -0.54 0.33
N PHE A 65 -10.68 0.20 -0.43
CA PHE A 65 -9.86 -0.34 -1.52
C PHE A 65 -8.36 -0.31 -1.24
N ALA A 66 -7.96 -0.15 0.02
CA ALA A 66 -6.57 -0.13 0.48
C ALA A 66 -5.68 0.86 -0.30
N GLY A 67 -6.17 2.09 -0.45
CA GLY A 67 -5.34 3.22 -0.87
C GLY A 67 -4.61 3.86 0.31
N ALA A 68 -3.45 4.44 0.05
CA ALA A 68 -2.70 5.28 0.97
C ALA A 68 -2.89 6.76 0.58
N GLU A 69 -3.53 7.54 1.44
CA GLU A 69 -3.60 9.00 1.31
C GLU A 69 -2.20 9.58 1.55
N ILE A 70 -1.55 10.06 0.48
CA ILE A 70 -0.21 10.67 0.58
C ILE A 70 -0.32 12.12 1.02
N ARG A 71 -1.31 12.83 0.45
CA ARG A 71 -1.52 14.24 0.73
C ARG A 71 -2.98 14.64 0.48
N THR A 72 -3.45 15.57 1.30
CA THR A 72 -4.70 16.29 1.07
C THR A 72 -4.43 17.79 1.14
N GLU A 73 -4.75 18.49 0.06
CA GLU A 73 -4.60 19.95 -0.06
C GLU A 73 -5.98 20.55 -0.32
N GLY A 74 -6.58 21.19 0.70
CA GLY A 74 -7.96 21.68 0.62
C GLY A 74 -8.97 20.53 0.42
N ASP A 75 -9.62 20.52 -0.73
CA ASP A 75 -10.58 19.54 -1.24
C ASP A 75 -9.97 18.52 -2.23
N SER A 76 -8.69 18.65 -2.56
CA SER A 76 -7.99 17.71 -3.42
C SER A 76 -7.30 16.61 -2.61
N PHE A 77 -7.54 15.36 -3.00
CA PHE A 77 -6.91 14.16 -2.46
C PHE A 77 -5.89 13.60 -3.43
N TYR A 78 -4.73 13.19 -2.90
CA TYR A 78 -3.72 12.42 -3.60
C TYR A 78 -3.54 11.05 -2.91
N VAL A 79 -3.88 9.98 -3.63
CA VAL A 79 -3.92 8.62 -3.09
C VAL A 79 -3.14 7.67 -3.97
N VAL A 80 -2.38 6.77 -3.34
CA VAL A 80 -1.56 5.75 -3.99
C VAL A 80 -2.09 4.36 -3.68
N PHE A 81 -2.05 3.47 -4.66
CA PHE A 81 -2.49 2.09 -4.56
C PHE A 81 -1.41 1.15 -5.08
N GLY A 82 -1.30 -0.04 -4.47
CA GLY A 82 -0.45 -1.11 -4.97
C GLY A 82 -0.90 -1.70 -6.32
N SER A 83 -2.08 -1.32 -6.83
CA SER A 83 -2.54 -1.73 -8.16
C SER A 83 -3.45 -0.69 -8.83
N ALA A 84 -3.41 -0.65 -10.16
CA ALA A 84 -4.32 0.17 -10.96
C ALA A 84 -5.80 -0.23 -10.76
N SER A 85 -6.07 -1.53 -10.59
CA SER A 85 -7.43 -2.05 -10.36
C SER A 85 -8.04 -1.51 -9.06
N SER A 86 -7.27 -1.46 -7.98
CA SER A 86 -7.73 -0.89 -6.70
C SER A 86 -8.04 0.60 -6.84
N ALA A 87 -7.18 1.36 -7.52
CA ALA A 87 -7.41 2.78 -7.76
C ALA A 87 -8.70 3.04 -8.54
N VAL A 88 -8.99 2.26 -9.59
CA VAL A 88 -10.24 2.38 -10.34
C VAL A 88 -11.46 2.05 -9.48
N ARG A 89 -11.42 0.94 -8.72
CA ARG A 89 -12.53 0.57 -7.83
C ARG A 89 -12.79 1.62 -6.74
N CYS A 90 -11.72 2.20 -6.17
CA CYS A 90 -11.83 3.32 -5.24
C CYS A 90 -12.50 4.52 -5.89
N GLY A 91 -12.07 4.91 -7.09
CA GLY A 91 -12.69 6.00 -7.83
C GLY A 91 -14.17 5.78 -8.07
N VAL A 92 -14.56 4.56 -8.44
CA VAL A 92 -15.98 4.18 -8.63
C VAL A 92 -16.75 4.34 -7.32
N ALA A 93 -16.24 3.81 -6.21
CA ALA A 93 -16.92 3.89 -4.92
C ALA A 93 -17.04 5.33 -4.38
N ILE A 94 -16.07 6.20 -4.65
CA ILE A 94 -16.17 7.63 -4.35
C ILE A 94 -17.38 8.24 -5.09
N LEU A 95 -17.54 7.92 -6.38
CA LEU A 95 -18.67 8.42 -7.16
C LEU A 95 -20.01 7.85 -6.69
N GLU A 96 -20.07 6.56 -6.38
CA GLU A 96 -21.29 5.90 -5.88
C GLU A 96 -21.71 6.45 -4.52
N ALA A 97 -20.76 6.61 -3.59
CA ALA A 97 -21.02 7.16 -2.28
C ALA A 97 -21.47 8.63 -2.38
N ALA A 98 -20.84 9.42 -3.25
CA ALA A 98 -21.24 10.82 -3.48
C ALA A 98 -22.67 10.88 -4.06
N ALA A 99 -22.97 10.06 -5.06
CA ALA A 99 -24.30 9.95 -5.62
C ALA A 99 -25.34 9.52 -4.57
N GLN A 100 -25.00 8.58 -3.67
CA GLN A 100 -25.88 8.15 -2.60
C GLN A 100 -26.13 9.25 -1.56
N ALA A 101 -25.08 9.97 -1.13
CA ALA A 101 -25.22 11.09 -0.21
C ALA A 101 -26.12 12.19 -0.80
N ASN A 102 -25.96 12.48 -2.08
CA ASN A 102 -26.75 13.49 -2.81
C ASN A 102 -28.22 13.10 -3.01
N ARG A 103 -28.58 11.82 -2.88
CA ARG A 103 -29.99 11.37 -2.92
C ARG A 103 -30.73 11.58 -1.61
N VAL A 104 -30.01 11.63 -0.49
CA VAL A 104 -30.60 11.63 0.86
C VAL A 104 -30.58 13.04 1.48
N ALA A 105 -29.67 13.90 1.03
CA ALA A 105 -29.56 15.26 1.54
C ALA A 105 -30.43 16.25 0.75
N ASP A 106 -31.12 17.15 1.47
CA ASP A 106 -31.80 18.34 0.90
C ASP A 106 -30.82 19.50 0.62
N GLY A 107 -29.52 19.28 0.81
CA GLY A 107 -28.44 20.25 0.59
C GLY A 107 -27.84 20.22 -0.81
N GLN A 108 -26.74 20.97 -1.02
CA GLN A 108 -26.05 21.03 -2.31
C GLN A 108 -25.19 19.78 -2.55
N PRO A 109 -25.16 19.22 -3.77
CA PRO A 109 -24.59 17.91 -4.01
C PRO A 109 -23.05 17.92 -3.89
N ILE A 110 -22.50 16.87 -3.29
CA ILE A 110 -21.07 16.51 -3.35
C ILE A 110 -20.73 16.23 -4.82
N ALA A 111 -20.17 17.21 -5.50
CA ALA A 111 -19.83 17.18 -6.90
C ALA A 111 -18.35 16.83 -7.09
N VAL A 112 -17.99 15.55 -7.04
CA VAL A 112 -16.57 15.11 -7.13
C VAL A 112 -16.17 14.71 -8.54
N GLY A 113 -14.96 15.08 -8.96
CA GLY A 113 -14.30 14.55 -10.16
C GLY A 113 -13.08 13.72 -9.77
N VAL A 114 -12.86 12.59 -10.46
CA VAL A 114 -11.77 11.65 -10.14
C VAL A 114 -10.93 11.35 -11.38
N GLY A 115 -9.60 11.33 -11.21
CA GLY A 115 -8.64 10.94 -12.24
C GLY A 115 -7.69 9.86 -11.76
N VAL A 116 -7.44 8.85 -12.61
CA VAL A 116 -6.53 7.74 -12.28
C VAL A 116 -5.52 7.49 -13.40
N HIS A 117 -4.26 7.32 -13.00
CA HIS A 117 -3.18 6.83 -13.84
C HIS A 117 -2.38 5.75 -13.12
N ALA A 118 -1.55 5.00 -13.85
CA ALA A 118 -0.65 4.02 -13.28
C ALA A 118 0.67 4.06 -14.03
N GLY A 119 1.76 3.88 -13.29
CA GLY A 119 3.10 3.89 -13.85
C GLY A 119 4.16 3.77 -12.78
N GLU A 120 5.42 3.78 -13.22
CA GLU A 120 6.59 3.75 -12.36
C GLU A 120 6.89 5.12 -11.77
N THR A 121 7.36 5.12 -10.53
CA THR A 121 7.77 6.32 -9.80
C THR A 121 8.97 6.04 -8.91
N ALA A 122 9.69 7.09 -8.54
CA ALA A 122 10.67 7.03 -7.46
C ALA A 122 9.95 7.31 -6.14
N GLU A 123 10.26 6.50 -5.13
CA GLU A 123 9.85 6.75 -3.75
C GLU A 123 10.87 7.69 -3.09
N THR A 124 10.38 8.63 -2.30
CA THR A 124 11.16 9.63 -1.56
C THR A 124 10.57 9.78 -0.16
N ASP A 125 11.29 10.40 0.76
CA ASP A 125 10.81 10.63 2.14
C ASP A 125 9.52 11.47 2.20
N GLU A 126 9.22 12.25 1.16
CA GLU A 126 8.01 13.08 1.04
C GLU A 126 6.88 12.41 0.22
N GLY A 127 7.06 11.13 -0.16
CA GLY A 127 6.12 10.34 -0.96
C GLY A 127 6.64 10.01 -2.36
N PHE A 128 5.73 9.83 -3.32
CA PHE A 128 6.08 9.42 -4.68
C PHE A 128 6.28 10.61 -5.62
N VAL A 129 7.37 10.59 -6.37
CA VAL A 129 7.72 11.62 -7.36
C VAL A 129 7.88 10.96 -8.73
N GLY A 130 7.30 11.60 -9.75
CA GLY A 130 7.49 11.17 -11.14
C GLY A 130 6.40 11.63 -12.09
N SER A 131 6.62 11.33 -13.37
CA SER A 131 5.66 11.67 -14.44
C SER A 131 4.29 11.02 -14.21
N ALA A 132 4.23 9.81 -13.65
CA ALA A 132 2.98 9.10 -13.44
C ALA A 132 2.03 9.85 -12.47
N VAL A 133 2.58 10.41 -11.38
CA VAL A 133 1.82 11.23 -10.42
C VAL A 133 1.27 12.49 -11.10
N ASN A 134 2.12 13.19 -11.85
CA ASN A 134 1.73 14.40 -12.58
C ASN A 134 0.64 14.13 -13.61
N ILE A 135 0.71 13.01 -14.32
CA ILE A 135 -0.33 12.59 -15.27
C ILE A 135 -1.65 12.36 -14.53
N ALA A 136 -1.66 11.59 -13.43
CA ALA A 136 -2.88 11.32 -12.65
C ALA A 136 -3.56 12.61 -12.18
N ALA A 137 -2.80 13.54 -11.62
CA ALA A 137 -3.29 14.85 -11.19
C ALA A 137 -3.93 15.61 -12.36
N ARG A 138 -3.27 15.65 -13.52
CA ARG A 138 -3.81 16.33 -14.71
C ARG A 138 -5.03 15.63 -15.30
N ILE A 139 -5.13 14.31 -15.21
CA ILE A 139 -6.36 13.59 -15.60
C ILE A 139 -7.52 14.00 -14.70
N CYS A 140 -7.31 14.12 -13.39
CA CYS A 140 -8.36 14.57 -12.47
C CYS A 140 -8.89 15.96 -12.86
N THR A 141 -8.00 16.91 -13.23
CA THR A 141 -8.44 18.25 -13.69
C THR A 141 -9.35 18.24 -14.92
N GLN A 142 -9.34 17.15 -15.71
CA GLN A 142 -10.23 16.99 -16.87
C GLN A 142 -11.56 16.33 -16.51
N ALA A 143 -11.66 15.69 -15.34
CA ALA A 143 -12.86 15.00 -14.89
C ALA A 143 -13.90 16.00 -14.39
N ARG A 144 -15.09 15.99 -15.00
CA ARG A 144 -16.22 16.79 -14.50
C ARG A 144 -16.83 16.14 -13.24
N ALA A 145 -17.75 16.84 -12.59
CA ALA A 145 -18.53 16.29 -11.48
C ALA A 145 -19.19 14.95 -11.89
N GLY A 146 -19.07 13.96 -11.01
CA GLY A 146 -19.59 12.61 -11.22
C GLY A 146 -18.79 11.77 -12.23
N GLN A 147 -17.59 12.19 -12.63
CA GLN A 147 -16.78 11.46 -13.63
C GLN A 147 -15.53 10.86 -13.03
N LEU A 148 -15.26 9.62 -13.43
CA LEU A 148 -13.99 8.93 -13.23
C LEU A 148 -13.31 8.82 -14.60
N LEU A 149 -12.19 9.53 -14.76
CA LEU A 149 -11.35 9.44 -15.95
C LEU A 149 -10.10 8.61 -15.68
N VAL A 150 -9.74 7.77 -16.64
CA VAL A 150 -8.54 6.94 -16.59
C VAL A 150 -7.72 7.11 -17.86
N SER A 151 -6.40 6.99 -17.73
CA SER A 151 -5.51 6.84 -18.90
C SER A 151 -5.73 5.51 -19.65
N ASP A 152 -5.25 5.44 -20.90
CA ASP A 152 -5.21 4.18 -21.66
C ASP A 152 -4.40 3.08 -20.98
N THR A 153 -3.33 3.44 -20.24
CA THR A 153 -2.52 2.50 -19.45
C THR A 153 -3.39 1.79 -18.41
N VAL A 154 -4.13 2.55 -17.60
CA VAL A 154 -5.01 2.01 -16.57
C VAL A 154 -6.12 1.16 -17.18
N ARG A 155 -6.75 1.64 -18.27
CA ARG A 155 -7.75 0.85 -18.99
C ARG A 155 -7.17 -0.48 -19.44
N SER A 156 -5.99 -0.47 -20.06
CA SER A 156 -5.36 -1.67 -20.60
C SER A 156 -5.02 -2.69 -19.51
N LEU A 157 -4.58 -2.23 -18.34
CA LEU A 157 -4.27 -3.08 -17.18
C LEU A 157 -5.53 -3.67 -16.52
N THR A 158 -6.66 -2.96 -16.54
CA THR A 158 -7.83 -3.27 -15.69
C THR A 158 -9.04 -3.84 -16.44
N ARG A 159 -9.17 -3.60 -17.75
CA ARG A 159 -10.36 -3.94 -18.56
C ARG A 159 -10.75 -5.42 -18.57
N THR A 160 -9.83 -6.33 -18.28
CA THR A 160 -10.09 -7.79 -18.27
C THR A 160 -10.51 -8.30 -16.89
N MET A 161 -10.17 -7.57 -15.83
CA MET A 161 -10.40 -7.97 -14.44
C MET A 161 -11.61 -7.26 -13.83
N LEU A 162 -11.85 -6.00 -14.21
CA LEU A 162 -12.93 -5.20 -13.62
C LEU A 162 -14.21 -5.28 -14.44
N PRO A 163 -15.39 -5.32 -13.80
CA PRO A 163 -16.69 -5.40 -14.46
C PRO A 163 -17.20 -4.04 -14.97
N TYR A 164 -16.30 -3.09 -15.28
CA TYR A 164 -16.67 -1.73 -15.68
C TYR A 164 -16.51 -1.51 -17.19
N GLY A 165 -17.41 -0.69 -17.75
CA GLY A 165 -17.25 -0.18 -19.11
C GLY A 165 -16.22 0.95 -19.18
N PHE A 166 -15.56 1.10 -20.33
CA PHE A 166 -14.63 2.20 -20.59
C PHE A 166 -14.99 2.91 -21.89
N THR A 167 -15.57 4.11 -21.78
CA THR A 167 -15.96 4.92 -22.93
C THR A 167 -14.85 5.90 -23.31
N PRO A 168 -14.36 5.91 -24.55
CA PRO A 168 -13.32 6.85 -24.95
C PRO A 168 -13.80 8.30 -24.88
N VAL A 169 -13.01 9.15 -24.22
CA VAL A 169 -13.21 10.62 -24.16
C VAL A 169 -12.32 11.33 -25.20
N GLY A 170 -11.35 10.59 -25.74
CA GLY A 170 -10.40 11.02 -26.77
C GLY A 170 -9.03 11.38 -26.19
N THR A 171 -8.09 11.71 -27.08
CA THR A 171 -6.74 12.10 -26.70
C THR A 171 -6.69 13.55 -26.22
N ARG A 172 -5.94 13.82 -25.16
CA ARG A 172 -5.79 15.15 -24.55
C ARG A 172 -4.32 15.50 -24.37
N LYS A 173 -3.95 16.72 -24.74
CA LYS A 173 -2.64 17.30 -24.42
C LYS A 173 -2.72 17.90 -23.02
N LEU A 174 -2.13 17.24 -22.04
CA LEU A 174 -2.14 17.69 -20.65
C LEU A 174 -1.01 18.69 -20.39
N LYS A 175 -1.28 19.72 -19.56
CA LYS A 175 -0.29 20.75 -19.22
C LYS A 175 0.95 20.11 -18.58
N GLY A 176 2.12 20.37 -19.17
CA GLY A 176 3.41 19.86 -18.69
C GLY A 176 3.72 18.41 -19.07
N ILE A 177 2.86 17.74 -19.84
CA ILE A 177 3.09 16.38 -20.33
C ILE A 177 3.44 16.41 -21.81
N ALA A 178 4.58 15.79 -22.18
CA ALA A 178 5.14 15.84 -23.53
C ALA A 178 4.26 15.10 -24.55
N GLU A 179 3.72 13.94 -24.20
CA GLU A 179 2.88 13.15 -25.10
C GLU A 179 1.38 13.36 -24.80
N PRO A 180 0.53 13.48 -25.83
CA PRO A 180 -0.92 13.46 -25.63
C PRO A 180 -1.38 12.10 -25.07
N ILE A 181 -2.29 12.11 -24.10
CA ILE A 181 -2.77 10.90 -23.42
C ILE A 181 -4.22 10.63 -23.81
N ALA A 182 -4.52 9.40 -24.24
CA ALA A 182 -5.88 8.93 -24.46
C ALA A 182 -6.60 8.71 -23.12
N LEU A 183 -7.75 9.34 -22.95
CA LEU A 183 -8.56 9.26 -21.74
C LEU A 183 -9.85 8.47 -21.99
N TYR A 184 -10.26 7.74 -20.97
CA TYR A 184 -11.49 6.96 -20.94
C TYR A 184 -12.29 7.29 -19.69
N ARG A 185 -13.60 7.34 -19.83
CA ARG A 185 -14.54 7.40 -18.73
C ARG A 185 -14.88 5.99 -18.29
N VAL A 186 -14.88 5.76 -16.99
CA VAL A 186 -15.37 4.51 -16.40
C VAL A 186 -16.88 4.61 -16.22
N GLU A 187 -17.61 3.62 -16.74
CA GLU A 187 -19.07 3.53 -16.59
C GLU A 187 -19.39 2.75 -15.30
N VAL A 188 -19.99 3.44 -14.34
CA VAL A 188 -20.28 2.96 -12.98
C VAL A 188 -21.55 2.10 -12.94
N ASP A 189 -22.53 2.39 -13.81
CA ASP A 189 -23.68 1.53 -14.00
C ASP A 189 -23.34 0.47 -15.05
N GLY A 190 -23.57 -0.81 -14.73
CA GLY A 190 -23.44 -1.96 -15.67
C GLY A 190 -24.28 -1.86 -16.95
N ARG A 191 -24.88 -0.71 -17.24
CA ARG A 191 -25.20 -0.29 -18.61
C ARG A 191 -23.90 0.05 -19.31
N ALA A 192 -23.19 -1.00 -19.74
CA ALA A 192 -22.51 -0.92 -21.01
C ALA A 192 -23.54 -0.36 -22.00
N ALA A 193 -23.38 0.90 -22.40
CA ALA A 193 -23.90 1.35 -23.68
C ALA A 193 -23.13 0.51 -24.70
N VAL A 194 -23.64 -0.70 -24.97
CA VAL A 194 -23.37 -1.40 -26.20
C VAL A 194 -23.80 -0.42 -27.26
N SER A 195 -22.84 0.30 -27.82
CA SER A 195 -23.07 1.09 -29.02
C SER A 195 -23.61 0.10 -30.04
N PRO A 196 -24.85 0.27 -30.55
CA PRO A 196 -25.33 -0.55 -31.65
C PRO A 196 -24.66 -0.01 -32.91
N SER A 197 -23.36 -0.26 -33.07
CA SER A 197 -22.61 0.15 -34.26
C SER A 197 -21.78 -0.98 -34.83
N LEU A 198 -22.30 -2.21 -34.78
CA LEU A 198 -21.89 -3.29 -35.69
C LEU A 198 -23.07 -4.12 -36.23
N VAL A 199 -24.31 -3.59 -36.17
CA VAL A 199 -25.39 -4.05 -37.07
C VAL A 199 -25.28 -3.24 -38.35
N GLY A 200 -24.31 -3.59 -39.21
CA GLY A 200 -24.07 -2.76 -40.39
C GLY A 200 -22.96 -3.18 -41.34
N ARG A 201 -22.67 -4.48 -41.53
CA ARG A 201 -22.05 -5.03 -42.77
C ARG A 201 -21.76 -6.53 -42.65
N ALA A 202 -22.80 -7.36 -42.75
CA ALA A 202 -22.67 -8.76 -43.18
C ALA A 202 -24.05 -9.30 -43.56
N ARG A 203 -24.71 -8.65 -44.53
CA ARG A 203 -25.94 -9.19 -45.12
C ARG A 203 -26.04 -8.85 -46.59
N ARG A 204 -25.04 -9.30 -47.35
CA ARG A 204 -25.22 -9.72 -48.75
C ARG A 204 -24.36 -10.95 -48.96
N LEU A 205 -24.96 -11.94 -49.63
CA LEU A 205 -24.45 -13.27 -50.01
C LEU A 205 -24.74 -14.40 -49.01
N ALA A 206 -25.97 -14.92 -49.04
CA ALA A 206 -26.26 -16.36 -49.17
C ALA A 206 -27.78 -16.57 -49.15
N GLY A 207 -28.32 -17.18 -50.22
CA GLY A 207 -29.75 -17.47 -50.41
C GLY A 207 -30.24 -18.68 -49.58
N PRO A 208 -31.56 -18.97 -49.63
CA PRO A 208 -32.20 -19.89 -48.71
C PRO A 208 -32.18 -21.32 -49.27
N ARG A 209 -31.22 -22.15 -48.84
CA ARG A 209 -31.36 -23.62 -48.87
C ARG A 209 -30.63 -24.22 -47.66
N LEU A 210 -31.26 -25.23 -47.07
CA LEU A 210 -30.81 -26.11 -45.98
C LEU A 210 -31.30 -25.74 -44.57
N ALA A 211 -32.61 -25.90 -44.38
CA ALA A 211 -33.18 -26.41 -43.14
C ALA A 211 -33.13 -27.95 -43.19
N ALA A 212 -32.27 -28.58 -42.39
CA ALA A 212 -32.36 -29.98 -41.96
C ALA A 212 -31.17 -30.29 -41.02
N ALA A 213 -31.38 -31.17 -40.04
CA ALA A 213 -30.40 -31.68 -39.07
C ALA A 213 -30.18 -30.85 -37.79
N ALA A 214 -31.28 -30.52 -37.11
CA ALA A 214 -31.30 -30.42 -35.64
C ALA A 214 -32.38 -31.38 -35.14
N ILE A 215 -31.99 -32.64 -34.88
CA ILE A 215 -32.64 -33.72 -34.10
C ILE A 215 -31.74 -34.93 -34.37
N VAL A 216 -31.02 -35.47 -33.36
CA VAL A 216 -30.57 -36.89 -33.25
C VAL A 216 -29.65 -37.15 -32.03
N VAL A 217 -29.05 -36.17 -31.35
CA VAL A 217 -28.03 -36.50 -30.31
C VAL A 217 -28.58 -36.65 -28.87
N VAL A 218 -29.90 -36.56 -28.64
CA VAL A 218 -30.50 -36.66 -27.28
C VAL A 218 -30.98 -38.08 -26.91
N ALA A 219 -30.68 -39.13 -27.70
CA ALA A 219 -31.26 -40.47 -27.52
C ALA A 219 -30.31 -41.61 -27.10
N ILE A 220 -29.08 -41.34 -26.61
CA ILE A 220 -28.12 -42.39 -26.18
C ILE A 220 -27.64 -42.17 -24.74
N ALA A 221 -28.52 -41.72 -23.84
CA ALA A 221 -28.18 -41.51 -22.42
C ALA A 221 -29.06 -42.28 -21.42
N ILE A 222 -29.95 -43.18 -21.89
CA ILE A 222 -30.78 -44.00 -21.00
C ILE A 222 -30.77 -45.43 -21.52
N GLY A 223 -29.89 -46.26 -20.96
CA GLY A 223 -29.88 -47.68 -21.23
C GLY A 223 -28.54 -48.32 -20.93
N LEU A 224 -28.33 -48.71 -19.67
CA LEU A 224 -27.85 -50.03 -19.25
C LEU A 224 -27.37 -49.98 -17.79
N VAL A 225 -28.30 -50.34 -16.90
CA VAL A 225 -28.04 -50.81 -15.53
C VAL A 225 -27.84 -52.33 -15.62
N GLY A 226 -26.85 -52.90 -14.92
CA GLY A 226 -26.79 -54.36 -14.73
C GLY A 226 -25.47 -54.97 -14.24
N GLN A 227 -25.26 -54.93 -12.91
CA GLN A 227 -24.62 -55.90 -11.99
C GLN A 227 -23.37 -56.72 -12.40
N ALA A 228 -22.36 -56.77 -11.52
CA ALA A 228 -22.00 -57.97 -10.74
C ALA A 228 -20.83 -57.70 -9.76
N ALA A 229 -20.86 -58.41 -8.64
CA ALA A 229 -20.00 -58.24 -7.47
C ALA A 229 -18.81 -59.23 -7.41
N LEU A 230 -17.93 -58.96 -6.44
CA LEU A 230 -16.95 -59.86 -5.77
C LEU A 230 -15.67 -60.25 -6.52
N SER A 231 -14.53 -59.73 -6.05
CA SER A 231 -13.45 -60.56 -5.51
C SER A 231 -12.46 -59.72 -4.70
N SER A 232 -12.20 -60.19 -3.48
CA SER A 232 -11.24 -59.69 -2.50
C SER A 232 -9.79 -59.84 -2.97
N GLY A 233 -8.93 -58.88 -2.63
CA GLY A 233 -7.48 -58.96 -2.79
C GLY A 233 -6.78 -58.09 -1.75
N SER A 234 -6.32 -58.76 -0.70
CA SER A 234 -5.59 -58.23 0.45
C SER A 234 -4.24 -57.62 0.06
N GLN A 235 -3.92 -56.43 0.59
CA GLN A 235 -2.62 -56.11 1.21
C GLN A 235 -2.64 -54.73 1.90
N ARG A 236 -2.09 -54.69 3.11
CA ARG A 236 -1.88 -53.53 4.00
C ARG A 236 -0.38 -53.52 4.39
N PRO A 237 0.14 -52.49 5.07
CA PRO A 237 0.72 -51.27 4.53
C PRO A 237 2.26 -51.22 4.73
N SER A 238 2.94 -50.25 4.12
CA SER A 238 4.24 -49.77 4.60
C SER A 238 4.33 -48.25 4.49
N ALA A 239 4.53 -47.64 5.66
CA ALA A 239 5.10 -46.32 5.95
C ALA A 239 6.49 -46.14 5.29
N SER A 240 7.08 -44.97 5.00
CA SER A 240 6.71 -43.54 4.97
C SER A 240 7.75 -42.84 4.03
N PRO A 241 8.09 -41.55 4.14
CA PRO A 241 7.71 -40.51 3.19
C PRO A 241 8.90 -39.99 2.35
N SER A 242 8.61 -39.40 1.19
CA SER A 242 9.51 -38.39 0.61
C SER A 242 8.70 -37.21 0.11
N SER A 243 9.02 -36.08 0.73
CA SER A 243 8.62 -34.71 0.46
C SER A 243 8.99 -34.25 -0.94
N SER A 244 8.07 -33.58 -1.61
CA SER A 244 8.32 -32.30 -2.30
C SER A 244 7.05 -31.85 -3.03
N THR A 245 6.25 -31.04 -2.35
CA THR A 245 5.30 -30.13 -3.02
C THR A 245 5.58 -28.73 -2.50
N SER A 246 6.38 -27.99 -3.27
CA SER A 246 6.40 -26.53 -3.23
C SER A 246 5.01 -26.06 -3.65
N ALA A 247 4.14 -25.79 -2.68
CA ALA A 247 2.92 -25.04 -2.90
C ALA A 247 3.20 -23.57 -2.59
N VAL A 248 3.13 -22.78 -3.66
CA VAL A 248 2.98 -21.34 -3.65
C VAL A 248 1.84 -20.96 -2.70
N ALA A 249 2.15 -20.15 -1.69
CA ALA A 249 1.16 -19.36 -0.97
C ALA A 249 1.64 -17.91 -0.97
N GLY A 250 1.37 -17.21 -2.08
CA GLY A 250 1.27 -15.76 -2.04
C GLY A 250 0.09 -15.45 -1.14
N ALA A 251 0.37 -15.05 0.10
CA ALA A 251 -0.64 -14.60 1.03
C ALA A 251 -1.35 -13.39 0.41
N SER A 252 -2.60 -13.61 0.00
CA SER A 252 -3.58 -12.55 -0.17
C SER A 252 -3.80 -11.91 1.21
N VAL A 253 -3.01 -10.90 1.52
CA VAL A 253 -3.25 -10.06 2.70
C VAL A 253 -4.55 -9.29 2.45
N SER A 254 -5.58 -9.56 3.25
CA SER A 254 -6.85 -8.83 3.20
C SER A 254 -6.61 -7.33 3.39
N PRO A 255 -7.34 -6.43 2.67
CA PRO A 255 -7.24 -4.97 2.83
C PRO A 255 -7.36 -4.49 4.28
N VAL A 256 -8.13 -5.20 5.10
CA VAL A 256 -8.36 -4.92 6.53
C VAL A 256 -7.10 -5.08 7.38
N ALA A 257 -6.15 -5.94 6.99
CA ALA A 257 -4.91 -6.12 7.73
C ALA A 257 -3.95 -4.92 7.60
N ASN A 258 -4.17 -4.08 6.58
CA ASN A 258 -3.36 -2.89 6.30
C ASN A 258 -3.94 -1.60 6.89
N LEU A 259 -5.09 -1.62 7.57
CA LEU A 259 -5.55 -0.46 8.34
C LEU A 259 -4.73 -0.32 9.61
N TYR A 260 -4.30 0.90 9.92
CA TYR A 260 -3.66 1.22 11.19
C TYR A 260 -4.70 1.84 12.15
N PRO A 261 -4.72 1.44 13.43
CA PRO A 261 -4.07 0.26 13.96
C PRO A 261 -4.86 -1.01 13.62
N ASN A 262 -4.18 -2.04 13.11
CA ASN A 262 -4.70 -3.40 13.05
C ASN A 262 -4.81 -3.97 14.48
N VAL A 263 -5.31 -5.21 14.63
CA VAL A 263 -5.51 -5.80 15.97
C VAL A 263 -4.21 -5.88 16.78
N ALA A 264 -3.12 -6.32 16.15
CA ALA A 264 -1.83 -6.44 16.83
C ALA A 264 -1.22 -5.07 17.16
N GLU A 265 -1.40 -4.09 16.28
CA GLU A 265 -0.97 -2.70 16.51
C GLU A 265 -1.80 -2.03 17.60
N ARG A 266 -3.10 -2.32 17.71
CA ARG A 266 -3.94 -1.78 18.77
C ARG A 266 -3.54 -2.33 20.14
N ASP A 267 -3.29 -3.62 20.21
CA ASP A 267 -2.79 -4.30 21.41
C ASP A 267 -1.41 -3.77 21.81
N LEU A 268 -0.51 -3.56 20.84
CA LEU A 268 0.78 -2.93 21.09
C LEU A 268 0.65 -1.46 21.54
N LEU A 269 -0.19 -0.65 20.89
CA LEU A 269 -0.48 0.74 21.31
C LEU A 269 -0.99 0.82 22.74
N SER A 270 -1.93 -0.05 23.13
CA SER A 270 -2.51 -0.04 24.49
C SER A 270 -1.50 -0.32 25.61
N ARG A 271 -0.34 -0.89 25.25
CA ARG A 271 0.75 -1.22 26.14
C ARG A 271 1.82 -0.12 26.25
N LEU A 272 1.76 0.90 25.40
CA LEU A 272 2.71 2.02 25.41
C LEU A 272 2.28 3.09 26.43
N PRO A 273 3.21 3.74 27.15
CA PRO A 273 2.88 4.79 28.11
C PRO A 273 2.44 6.07 27.40
N GLU A 274 1.60 6.87 28.08
CA GLU A 274 1.13 8.16 27.57
C GLU A 274 2.26 9.14 27.29
N SER A 275 3.37 9.07 28.03
CA SER A 275 4.59 9.86 27.80
C SER A 275 5.23 9.63 26.44
N VAL A 276 5.00 8.47 25.82
CA VAL A 276 5.49 8.11 24.48
C VAL A 276 4.42 8.38 23.42
N GLN A 277 3.16 8.08 23.76
CA GLN A 277 2.02 8.29 22.87
C GLN A 277 1.66 9.76 22.65
N GLY A 278 2.07 10.63 23.59
CA GLY A 278 1.64 12.01 23.65
C GLY A 278 0.16 12.15 23.99
N PRO A 279 -0.32 13.40 24.20
CA PRO A 279 -1.72 13.66 24.51
C PRO A 279 -2.64 13.08 23.43
N GLY A 280 -3.54 12.17 23.81
CA GLY A 280 -4.51 11.56 22.90
C GLY A 280 -3.92 10.58 21.87
N GLY A 281 -2.68 10.12 22.02
CA GLY A 281 -2.09 9.10 21.13
C GLY A 281 -1.57 9.61 19.79
N GLY A 282 -1.57 10.93 19.57
CA GLY A 282 -1.29 11.55 18.28
C GLY A 282 0.17 11.44 17.81
N ASN A 283 1.09 11.01 18.67
CA ASN A 283 2.50 10.93 18.31
C ASN A 283 2.92 9.56 17.77
N CYS A 284 2.04 8.56 17.81
CA CYS A 284 2.33 7.21 17.35
C CYS A 284 1.58 6.86 16.05
N GLY A 285 2.27 6.20 15.13
CA GLY A 285 1.74 5.71 13.86
C GLY A 285 2.32 4.35 13.50
N ARG A 286 1.89 3.77 12.39
CA ARG A 286 2.53 2.57 11.84
C ARG A 286 3.98 2.88 11.49
N ALA A 287 4.91 2.02 11.88
CA ALA A 287 6.30 2.17 11.47
C ALA A 287 6.43 2.00 9.94
N GLY A 288 7.30 2.80 9.31
CA GLY A 288 7.58 2.67 7.88
C GLY A 288 8.16 1.29 7.54
N VAL A 289 8.05 0.87 6.28
CA VAL A 289 8.49 -0.48 5.83
C VAL A 289 9.99 -0.73 6.11
N THR A 290 10.82 0.32 5.99
CA THR A 290 12.26 0.27 6.27
C THR A 290 12.59 0.29 7.76
N GLU A 291 11.65 0.77 8.58
CA GLU A 291 11.82 0.87 10.02
C GLU A 291 11.31 -0.38 10.71
N ALA A 292 10.18 -0.94 10.28
CA ALA A 292 9.56 -2.12 10.84
C ALA A 292 10.51 -3.32 10.82
N ALA A 293 10.57 -4.06 11.94
CA ALA A 293 11.38 -5.25 11.97
C ALA A 293 10.78 -6.34 11.05
N PRO A 294 11.57 -6.97 10.17
CA PRO A 294 11.12 -8.10 9.38
C PRO A 294 10.60 -9.22 10.31
N ALA A 295 9.46 -9.81 9.93
CA ALA A 295 8.72 -10.81 10.71
C ALA A 295 8.06 -10.31 12.01
N ALA A 296 8.02 -9.00 12.28
CA ALA A 296 7.12 -8.45 13.29
C ALA A 296 5.65 -8.61 12.85
N SER A 297 4.77 -8.91 13.79
CA SER A 297 3.31 -8.95 13.59
C SER A 297 2.67 -7.56 13.70
N ALA A 298 3.34 -6.61 14.36
CA ALA A 298 2.96 -5.20 14.43
C ALA A 298 4.20 -4.35 14.66
N SER A 299 4.25 -3.17 14.03
CA SER A 299 5.33 -2.20 14.23
C SER A 299 4.76 -0.78 14.34
N ILE A 300 5.08 -0.10 15.44
CA ILE A 300 4.60 1.26 15.75
C ILE A 300 5.80 2.18 15.89
N ARG A 301 5.78 3.32 15.20
CA ARG A 301 6.72 4.41 15.42
C ARG A 301 6.04 5.51 16.22
N CYS A 302 6.69 5.97 17.29
CA CYS A 302 6.26 7.13 18.05
C CYS A 302 7.32 8.23 17.96
N GLN A 303 6.88 9.44 17.59
CA GLN A 303 7.71 10.65 17.64
C GLN A 303 7.71 11.19 19.07
N LEU A 304 8.89 11.46 19.62
CA LEU A 304 9.01 11.94 21.00
C LEU A 304 9.07 13.47 21.03
N ASP A 305 8.81 14.04 22.22
CA ASP A 305 8.90 15.48 22.44
C ASP A 305 10.30 16.00 22.05
N PRO A 306 10.42 17.16 21.39
CA PRO A 306 11.72 17.74 21.04
C PRO A 306 12.67 18.00 22.22
N LEU A 307 12.15 18.11 23.44
CA LEU A 307 12.92 18.22 24.68
C LEU A 307 13.42 16.87 25.19
N SER A 308 12.98 15.77 24.59
CA SER A 308 13.41 14.42 24.92
C SER A 308 14.80 14.14 24.36
N ASP A 309 15.59 13.37 25.11
CA ASP A 309 16.92 12.93 24.70
C ASP A 309 16.89 11.79 23.64
N ALA A 310 15.69 11.32 23.27
CA ALA A 310 15.43 10.48 22.10
C ALA A 310 14.47 11.19 21.15
N GLU A 311 14.70 11.10 19.83
CA GLU A 311 13.83 11.75 18.83
C GLU A 311 12.60 10.90 18.52
N TYR A 312 12.77 9.59 18.49
CA TYR A 312 11.71 8.64 18.18
C TYR A 312 11.97 7.30 18.86
N VAL A 313 10.91 6.50 18.94
CA VAL A 313 11.00 5.08 19.32
C VAL A 313 10.12 4.24 18.40
N VAL A 314 10.64 3.11 17.95
CA VAL A 314 9.91 2.08 17.20
C VAL A 314 9.73 0.86 18.08
N TYR A 315 8.49 0.37 18.19
CA TYR A 315 8.14 -0.87 18.88
C TYR A 315 7.70 -1.92 17.87
N ASP A 316 8.32 -3.09 17.92
CA ASP A 316 8.01 -4.25 17.09
C ASP A 316 7.53 -5.39 17.97
N GLN A 317 6.29 -5.84 17.76
CA GLN A 317 5.75 -7.05 18.36
C GLN A 317 6.08 -8.24 17.46
N PHE A 318 6.68 -9.29 18.03
CA PHE A 318 6.92 -10.54 17.33
C PHE A 318 5.89 -11.60 17.73
N PRO A 319 5.50 -12.49 16.81
CA PRO A 319 4.60 -13.60 17.13
C PRO A 319 5.26 -14.63 18.05
N GLU A 320 6.59 -14.79 17.95
CA GLU A 320 7.36 -15.81 18.68
C GLU A 320 8.66 -15.21 19.22
N LYS A 321 9.11 -15.70 20.39
CA LYS A 321 10.39 -15.32 20.98
C LYS A 321 11.58 -15.63 20.06
N ALA A 322 11.53 -16.72 19.29
CA ALA A 322 12.60 -17.09 18.36
C ALA A 322 12.81 -16.05 17.25
N SER A 323 11.72 -15.45 16.74
CA SER A 323 11.79 -14.38 15.74
C SER A 323 12.39 -13.11 16.32
N LEU A 324 11.98 -12.74 17.54
CA LEU A 324 12.60 -11.65 18.31
C LEU A 324 14.10 -11.89 18.51
N ASP A 325 14.48 -13.08 18.98
CA ASP A 325 15.87 -13.46 19.25
C ASP A 325 16.72 -13.36 17.98
N THR A 326 16.20 -13.85 16.85
CA THR A 326 16.87 -13.80 15.55
C THR A 326 17.13 -12.37 15.10
N PHE A 327 16.11 -11.50 15.20
CA PHE A 327 16.25 -10.10 14.80
C PHE A 327 17.24 -9.35 15.70
N PHE A 328 17.13 -9.53 17.02
CA PHE A 328 18.03 -8.93 18.00
C PHE A 328 19.49 -9.33 17.77
N LEU A 329 19.75 -10.63 17.59
CA LEU A 329 21.09 -11.14 17.28
C LEU A 329 21.61 -10.63 15.92
N GLY A 330 20.70 -10.40 14.96
CA GLY A 330 21.02 -9.77 13.69
C GLY A 330 21.63 -8.37 13.87
N ILE A 331 21.00 -7.52 14.68
CA ILE A 331 21.54 -6.19 15.02
C ILE A 331 22.88 -6.33 15.74
N GLN A 332 22.96 -7.23 16.73
CA GLN A 332 24.20 -7.45 17.48
C GLN A 332 25.36 -7.85 16.57
N HIS A 333 25.13 -8.75 15.61
CA HIS A 333 26.15 -9.20 14.66
C HIS A 333 26.50 -8.11 13.63
N GLN A 334 25.49 -7.43 13.08
CA GLN A 334 25.68 -6.37 12.09
C GLN A 334 26.61 -5.28 12.61
N PHE A 335 26.46 -4.88 13.87
CA PHE A 335 27.28 -3.85 14.51
C PHE A 335 28.45 -4.41 15.32
N SER A 336 28.71 -5.73 15.25
CA SER A 336 29.81 -6.40 15.94
C SER A 336 29.88 -6.09 17.44
N LEU A 337 28.71 -6.08 18.12
CA LEU A 337 28.59 -5.65 19.49
C LEU A 337 29.08 -6.74 20.46
N ALA A 338 30.04 -6.37 21.29
CA ALA A 338 30.53 -7.21 22.39
C ALA A 338 29.74 -6.95 23.68
N GLN A 339 29.79 -7.91 24.61
CA GLN A 339 29.14 -7.75 25.91
C GLN A 339 29.84 -6.64 26.69
N GLY A 340 29.07 -5.72 27.26
CA GLY A 340 29.61 -4.50 27.83
C GLY A 340 28.58 -3.70 28.64
N ASP A 341 28.85 -2.42 28.81
CA ASP A 341 28.01 -1.50 29.59
C ASP A 341 27.71 -0.25 28.76
N CYS A 342 26.45 -0.08 28.36
CA CYS A 342 25.97 1.01 27.53
C CYS A 342 26.06 2.39 28.19
N GLU A 343 26.26 2.47 29.51
CA GLU A 343 26.56 3.72 30.19
C GLU A 343 28.01 4.17 29.91
N LYS A 344 28.92 3.21 29.70
CA LYS A 344 30.36 3.43 29.55
C LYS A 344 30.83 3.33 28.10
N GLN A 345 30.10 2.62 27.26
CA GLN A 345 30.49 2.25 25.91
C GLN A 345 29.38 2.63 24.93
N ALA A 346 29.74 3.34 23.85
CA ALA A 346 28.78 3.71 22.81
C ALA A 346 28.35 2.54 21.91
N SER A 347 28.99 1.38 22.05
CA SER A 347 28.71 0.18 21.27
C SER A 347 28.93 -1.06 22.13
N ALA A 348 27.85 -1.60 22.67
CA ALA A 348 27.86 -2.74 23.57
C ALA A 348 26.50 -3.43 23.61
N TRP A 349 26.47 -4.64 24.16
CA TRP A 349 25.23 -5.27 24.60
C TRP A 349 25.29 -5.68 26.07
N GLN A 350 24.14 -5.65 26.74
CA GLN A 350 24.00 -6.08 28.13
C GLN A 350 22.62 -6.70 28.38
N LEU A 351 22.47 -7.33 29.54
CA LEU A 351 21.16 -7.69 30.07
C LEU A 351 20.60 -6.50 30.87
N TRP A 352 19.27 -6.40 30.91
CA TRP A 352 18.59 -5.46 31.79
C TRP A 352 17.44 -6.15 32.52
N ASP A 353 17.21 -5.73 33.75
CA ASP A 353 16.05 -6.09 34.55
C ASP A 353 15.58 -4.85 35.33
N ALA A 354 14.26 -4.63 35.35
CA ALA A 354 13.63 -3.57 36.13
C ALA A 354 12.11 -3.67 36.05
N ALA A 355 11.42 -3.19 37.09
CA ALA A 355 9.95 -3.11 37.15
C ALA A 355 9.20 -4.43 36.86
N GLY A 356 9.83 -5.58 37.11
CA GLY A 356 9.27 -6.91 36.83
C GLY A 356 9.47 -7.39 35.39
N PHE A 357 10.14 -6.61 34.56
CA PHE A 357 10.54 -6.96 33.21
C PHE A 357 12.04 -7.27 33.14
N SER A 358 12.41 -8.05 32.14
CA SER A 358 13.80 -8.32 31.80
C SER A 358 13.96 -8.50 30.30
N GLY A 359 15.18 -8.31 29.83
CA GLY A 359 15.56 -8.59 28.46
C GLY A 359 17.00 -8.24 28.17
N ARG A 360 17.27 -7.96 26.90
CA ARG A 360 18.59 -7.59 26.40
C ARG A 360 18.55 -6.17 25.86
N LEU A 361 19.68 -5.49 25.93
CA LEU A 361 19.87 -4.11 25.51
C LEU A 361 21.09 -4.04 24.60
N LEU A 362 20.97 -3.30 23.50
CA LEU A 362 22.04 -2.89 22.60
C LEU A 362 22.13 -1.37 22.62
N CYS A 363 23.34 -0.84 22.66
CA CYS A 363 23.64 0.53 22.27
C CYS A 363 24.64 0.45 21.12
N TYR A 364 24.46 1.26 20.10
CA TYR A 364 25.34 1.28 18.93
C TYR A 364 25.21 2.60 18.18
N ARG A 365 26.14 2.83 17.25
CA ARG A 365 26.13 3.97 16.34
C ARG A 365 25.82 3.50 14.94
N GLU A 366 24.95 4.23 14.26
CA GLU A 366 24.53 3.93 12.89
C GLU A 366 25.13 4.97 11.92
N GLY A 367 26.46 4.99 11.82
CA GLY A 367 27.18 5.94 10.96
C GLY A 367 26.79 7.40 11.23
N ALA A 368 26.41 8.12 10.17
CA ALA A 368 25.98 9.52 10.25
C ALA A 368 24.54 9.70 10.79
N SER A 369 23.78 8.61 10.94
CA SER A 369 22.39 8.63 11.42
C SER A 369 22.28 8.72 12.94
N GLY A 370 23.42 8.75 13.65
CA GLY A 370 23.52 9.02 15.07
C GLY A 370 23.50 7.78 15.95
N SER A 371 23.11 7.98 17.21
CA SER A 371 23.11 6.94 18.24
C SER A 371 21.80 6.16 18.27
N ARG A 372 21.89 4.88 18.61
CA ARG A 372 20.74 3.97 18.73
C ARG A 372 20.81 3.21 20.05
N VAL A 373 19.63 2.97 20.63
CA VAL A 373 19.44 2.04 21.73
C VAL A 373 18.30 1.10 21.34
N ALA A 374 18.53 -0.20 21.43
CA ALA A 374 17.54 -1.23 21.15
C ALA A 374 17.39 -2.17 22.35
N TRP A 375 16.18 -2.50 22.77
CA TRP A 375 15.98 -3.40 23.91
C TRP A 375 14.79 -4.32 23.72
N THR A 376 14.82 -5.47 24.39
CA THR A 376 13.75 -6.45 24.35
C THR A 376 12.97 -6.49 25.65
N TYR A 377 11.67 -6.77 25.55
CA TYR A 377 10.84 -7.29 26.64
C TYR A 377 10.61 -8.77 26.35
N ASP A 378 11.50 -9.64 26.84
CA ASP A 378 11.57 -11.03 26.39
C ASP A 378 10.27 -11.80 26.67
N GLY A 379 9.59 -11.53 27.78
CA GLY A 379 8.31 -12.15 28.12
C GLY A 379 7.12 -11.68 27.26
N ALA A 380 7.22 -10.50 26.65
CA ALA A 380 6.18 -9.94 25.79
C ALA A 380 6.47 -10.10 24.29
N HIS A 381 7.64 -10.63 23.94
CA HIS A 381 8.14 -10.73 22.56
C HIS A 381 8.19 -9.37 21.83
N ILE A 382 8.50 -8.29 22.56
CA ILE A 382 8.59 -6.93 22.01
C ILE A 382 10.07 -6.54 21.89
N LEU A 383 10.42 -5.92 20.77
CA LEU A 383 11.66 -5.17 20.59
C LEU A 383 11.35 -3.69 20.45
N ALA A 384 12.09 -2.85 21.14
CA ALA A 384 12.01 -1.41 21.03
C ALA A 384 13.34 -0.85 20.51
N ARG A 385 13.29 0.18 19.66
CA ARG A 385 14.44 0.85 19.07
C ARG A 385 14.26 2.36 19.13
N ALA A 386 15.07 3.04 19.92
CA ALA A 386 15.10 4.49 20.00
C ALA A 386 16.31 5.04 19.26
N GLY A 387 16.13 6.19 18.63
CA GLY A 387 17.18 6.88 17.87
C GLY A 387 17.25 8.36 18.18
N ARG A 388 18.44 8.91 17.98
CA ARG A 388 18.71 10.35 17.91
C ARG A 388 19.77 10.62 16.85
N GLY A 389 19.67 11.74 16.15
CA GLY A 389 20.57 12.11 15.05
C GLY A 389 21.98 12.53 15.45
N ASP A 390 22.27 12.67 16.75
CA ASP A 390 23.61 13.05 17.24
C ASP A 390 24.41 11.87 17.84
N GLU A 391 25.69 12.13 18.18
CA GLU A 391 26.61 11.13 18.74
C GLU A 391 26.51 10.94 20.26
N ALA A 392 25.59 11.61 20.95
CA ALA A 392 25.56 11.63 22.41
C ALA A 392 24.85 10.40 23.03
N ALA A 393 25.33 9.19 22.71
CA ALA A 393 24.80 7.91 23.15
C ALA A 393 24.51 7.81 24.67
N SER A 394 25.26 8.52 25.52
CA SER A 394 25.04 8.57 26.98
C SER A 394 23.70 9.22 27.36
N LYS A 395 23.28 10.27 26.66
CA LYS A 395 21.98 10.90 26.86
C LYS A 395 20.84 9.98 26.44
N LEU A 396 20.98 9.34 25.28
CA LEU A 396 20.00 8.38 24.78
C LEU A 396 19.84 7.18 25.72
N PHE A 397 20.95 6.68 26.29
CA PHE A 397 20.91 5.65 27.32
C PHE A 397 20.27 6.12 28.63
N THR A 398 20.58 7.34 29.08
CA THR A 398 20.00 7.92 30.30
C THR A 398 18.48 8.06 30.15
N TRP A 399 18.03 8.55 29.00
CA TRP A 399 16.61 8.59 28.63
C TRP A 399 15.96 7.22 28.70
N TRP A 400 16.59 6.20 28.13
CA TRP A 400 16.07 4.83 28.17
C TRP A 400 15.88 4.36 29.63
N ARG A 401 16.88 4.59 30.49
CA ARG A 401 16.84 4.19 31.90
C ARG A 401 15.71 4.88 32.69
N GLU A 402 15.46 6.16 32.41
CA GLU A 402 14.47 6.97 33.14
C GLU A 402 13.04 6.83 32.59
N THR A 403 12.90 6.65 31.27
CA THR A 403 11.61 6.74 30.58
C THR A 403 11.17 5.41 29.99
N ALA A 404 12.07 4.66 29.35
CA ALA A 404 11.70 3.48 28.58
C ALA A 404 11.58 2.20 29.43
N VAL A 405 12.34 2.10 30.52
CA VAL A 405 12.29 0.96 31.45
C VAL A 405 10.95 0.86 32.19
N LEU A 406 10.17 1.94 32.25
CA LEU A 406 8.89 2.00 32.96
C LEU A 406 7.70 1.39 32.18
N MET A 407 7.90 0.80 31.01
CA MET A 407 6.79 0.25 30.21
C MET A 407 6.16 -1.02 30.80
N LEU A 408 4.87 -1.21 30.44
CA LEU A 408 4.01 -2.38 30.62
C LEU A 408 3.38 -2.58 32.02
N ARG A 409 2.53 -1.63 32.45
CA ARG A 409 1.40 -1.94 33.34
C ARG A 409 0.10 -2.00 32.55
#